data_AF-A0A6B2FRB7-F1
#
_entry.id   AF-A0A6B2FRB7-F1
#
_cell.length_a   1.000
_cell.length_b   1.000
_cell.length_c   1.000
_cell.angle_alpha   90.00
_cell.angle_beta   90.00
_cell.angle_gamma   90.00
#
_symmetry.space_group_name_H-M   'P 1'
#
loop_
_entity.id
_entity.type
_entity.pdbx_description
1 polymer ?
#
loop_
_entity_poly.entity_id
_entity_poly.type
_entity_poly.pdbx_seq_one_letter_code
_entity_poly.pdbx_strand_id
1 'polypeptide(L)' 'MPHIDIKYFPRELSEEQKQALANDVCEVLKKHLQSKDSALSVALTEVAPEDWKAEVYDPVIKPALDSLVKKPGYTM' A
#
# COMPACT_ATOMS: atom_id res chain seq x y z
N MET A 1 6.03 12.69 -8.50
CA MET A 1 4.94 12.77 -7.51
C MET A 1 4.62 11.34 -7.10
N PRO A 2 5.15 10.86 -5.98
CA PRO A 2 4.88 9.50 -5.53
C PRO A 2 3.43 9.32 -5.05
N HIS A 3 2.85 8.18 -5.38
CA HIS A 3 1.57 7.71 -4.85
C HIS A 3 1.79 6.36 -4.17
N ILE A 4 1.20 6.19 -2.99
CA ILE A 4 1.16 4.92 -2.27
C ILE A 4 -0.28 4.43 -2.21
N ASP A 5 -0.51 3.21 -2.66
CA ASP A 5 -1.79 2.52 -2.56
C ASP A 5 -1.59 1.29 -1.66
N ILE A 6 -2.16 1.35 -0.45
CA ILE A 6 -2.08 0.27 0.53
C ILE A 6 -3.42 -0.46 0.57
N LYS A 7 -3.43 -1.67 0.02
CA LYS A 7 -4.52 -2.64 0.17
C LYS A 7 -4.23 -3.56 1.36
N TYR A 8 -5.22 -3.81 2.20
CA TYR A 8 -5.06 -4.66 3.39
C TYR A 8 -6.38 -5.31 3.79
N PHE A 9 -6.32 -6.39 4.57
CA PHE A 9 -7.54 -7.01 5.13
C PHE A 9 -8.21 -6.12 6.17
N PRO A 10 -9.56 -6.11 6.23
CA PRO A 10 -10.32 -5.29 7.16
C PRO A 10 -9.83 -5.42 8.60
N ARG A 11 -9.73 -4.29 9.28
CA ARG A 11 -9.35 -4.21 10.70
C ARG A 11 -9.78 -2.87 11.28
N GLU A 12 -10.02 -2.85 12.57
CA GLU A 12 -10.33 -1.62 13.30
C GLU A 12 -9.11 -0.68 13.30
N LEU A 13 -9.22 0.46 12.60
CA LEU A 13 -8.29 1.57 12.66
C LEU A 13 -9.07 2.87 12.89
N SER A 14 -8.70 3.62 13.94
CA SER A 14 -9.21 4.98 14.11
C SER A 14 -8.69 5.91 13.01
N GLU A 15 -9.37 7.03 12.80
CA GLU A 15 -8.89 8.05 11.85
C GLU A 15 -7.51 8.58 12.24
N GLU A 16 -7.18 8.69 13.54
CA GLU A 16 -5.83 9.06 13.96
C GLU A 16 -4.79 8.01 13.57
N GLN A 17 -5.12 6.72 13.70
CA GLN A 17 -4.22 5.63 13.31
C GLN A 17 -4.00 5.59 11.79
N LYS A 18 -5.05 5.84 10.99
CA LYS A 18 -4.95 5.96 9.54
C LYS A 18 -4.05 7.14 9.14
N GLN A 19 -4.23 8.29 9.78
CA GLN A 19 -3.41 9.48 9.51
C GLN A 19 -1.96 9.29 9.95
N ALA A 20 -1.72 8.64 11.10
CA ALA A 20 -0.37 8.32 11.56
C ALA A 20 0.36 7.41 10.59
N LEU A 21 -0.30 6.33 10.11
CA LEU A 21 0.26 5.45 9.09
C LEU A 21 0.62 6.20 7.80
N ALA A 22 -0.29 7.07 7.32
CA ALA A 22 -0.03 7.86 6.12
C ALA A 22 1.18 8.79 6.29
N ASN A 23 1.28 9.46 7.44
CA ASN A 23 2.40 10.35 7.75
C ASN A 23 3.72 9.59 7.80
N ASP A 24 3.77 8.44 8.48
CA ASP A 24 4.99 7.64 8.63
C ASP A 24 5.51 7.14 7.28
N VAL A 25 4.62 6.68 6.40
CA VAL A 25 5.01 6.25 5.04
C VAL A 25 5.47 7.44 4.20
N CYS A 26 4.82 8.60 4.31
CA CYS A 26 5.25 9.83 3.65
C CYS A 26 6.65 10.26 4.11
N GLU A 27 6.99 10.17 5.39
CA GLU A 27 8.34 10.46 5.90
C GLU A 27 9.40 9.56 5.27
N VAL A 28 9.11 8.26 5.12
CA VAL A 28 10.01 7.33 4.42
C VAL A 28 10.25 7.78 2.98
N LEU A 29 9.20 8.17 2.25
CA LEU A 29 9.36 8.64 0.87
C LEU A 29 10.06 10.00 0.78
N LYS A 30 9.80 10.93 1.69
CA LYS A 30 10.55 12.20 1.75
C LYS A 30 12.04 11.93 1.94
N LYS A 31 12.39 11.01 2.85
CA LYS A 31 13.78 10.62 3.12
C LYS A 31 14.46 9.96 1.91
N HIS A 32 13.81 8.99 1.26
CA HIS A 32 14.48 8.16 0.25
C HIS A 32 14.32 8.68 -1.18
N LEU A 33 13.24 9.39 -1.49
CA LEU A 33 12.96 9.93 -2.82
C LEU A 33 13.14 11.45 -2.89
N GLN A 34 13.58 12.10 -1.81
CA GLN A 34 13.75 13.55 -1.71
C GLN A 34 12.49 14.32 -2.16
N SER A 35 11.32 13.73 -1.92
CA SER A 35 10.04 14.29 -2.33
C SER A 35 9.57 15.39 -1.38
N LYS A 36 8.69 16.27 -1.87
CA LYS A 36 8.00 17.26 -1.06
C LYS A 36 6.67 16.70 -0.58
N ASP A 37 6.22 17.14 0.59
CA ASP A 37 4.95 16.71 1.18
C ASP A 37 3.75 16.94 0.24
N SER A 38 3.71 18.11 -0.41
CA SER A 38 2.68 18.46 -1.39
C SER A 38 2.66 17.61 -2.67
N ALA A 39 3.66 16.74 -2.87
CA ALA A 39 3.76 15.84 -4.01
C ALA A 39 3.45 14.38 -3.67
N LEU A 40 3.05 14.10 -2.42
CA LEU A 40 2.76 12.77 -1.90
C LEU A 40 1.26 12.58 -1.72
N SER A 41 0.80 11.35 -1.95
CA SER A 41 -0.58 10.93 -1.69
C SER A 41 -0.61 9.47 -1.27
N VAL A 42 -1.51 9.13 -0.33
CA VAL A 42 -1.67 7.79 0.21
C VAL A 42 -3.14 7.39 0.11
N ALA A 43 -3.43 6.23 -0.47
CA ALA A 43 -4.73 5.58 -0.41
C ALA A 43 -4.65 4.37 0.54
N LEU A 44 -5.67 4.23 1.39
CA LEU A 44 -5.87 3.07 2.25
C LEU A 44 -7.16 2.38 1.81
N THR A 45 -7.09 1.10 1.45
CA THR A 45 -8.25 0.34 0.96
C THR A 45 -8.34 -1.02 1.63
N GLU A 46 -9.47 -1.27 2.27
CA GLU A 46 -9.78 -2.57 2.85
C GLU A 46 -10.32 -3.50 1.78
N VAL A 47 -9.80 -4.72 1.73
CA VAL A 47 -10.21 -5.77 0.80
C VAL A 47 -10.44 -7.04 1.58
N ALA A 48 -11.64 -7.61 1.48
CA ALA A 48 -11.99 -8.83 2.20
C ALA A 48 -11.06 -10.00 1.80
N PRO A 49 -10.74 -10.92 2.71
CA PRO A 49 -9.86 -12.05 2.41
C PRO A 49 -10.31 -12.90 1.22
N GLU A 50 -11.63 -13.11 1.07
CA GLU A 50 -12.25 -13.83 -0.04
C GLU A 50 -12.07 -13.14 -1.40
N ASP A 51 -12.02 -11.80 -1.41
CA ASP A 51 -11.89 -10.99 -2.62
C ASP A 51 -10.43 -10.70 -2.98
N TRP A 52 -9.50 -10.93 -2.05
CA TRP A 52 -8.08 -10.61 -2.22
C TRP A 52 -7.46 -11.20 -3.48
N LYS A 53 -7.84 -12.44 -3.83
CA LYS A 53 -7.32 -13.08 -5.03
C LYS A 53 -7.77 -12.32 -6.28
N ALA A 54 -9.06 -12.01 -6.38
CA ALA A 54 -9.67 -11.39 -7.55
C ALA A 54 -9.31 -9.90 -7.67
N GLU A 55 -9.20 -9.18 -6.54
CA GLU A 55 -9.01 -7.73 -6.53
C GLU A 55 -7.54 -7.29 -6.41
N VAL A 56 -6.68 -8.11 -5.82
CA VAL A 56 -5.28 -7.72 -5.54
C VAL A 56 -4.28 -8.70 -6.15
N TYR A 57 -4.39 -9.99 -5.83
CA TYR A 57 -3.34 -10.92 -6.22
C TYR A 57 -3.28 -11.10 -7.74
N ASP A 58 -4.36 -11.50 -8.39
CA ASP A 58 -4.38 -11.76 -9.83
C ASP A 58 -4.17 -10.49 -10.68
N PRO A 59 -4.76 -9.32 -10.37
CA PRO A 59 -4.59 -8.13 -11.21
C PRO A 59 -3.35 -7.28 -10.89
N VAL A 60 -2.82 -7.31 -9.65
CA VAL A 60 -1.72 -6.43 -9.24
C VAL A 60 -0.44 -7.21 -8.96
N ILE A 61 -0.49 -8.22 -8.10
CA ILE A 61 0.73 -8.91 -7.62
C ILE A 61 1.27 -9.86 -8.69
N LYS A 62 0.43 -10.78 -9.16
CA LYS A 62 0.78 -11.85 -10.09
C LYS A 62 1.47 -11.36 -11.38
N PRO A 63 0.94 -10.36 -12.12
CA PRO A 63 1.59 -9.89 -13.34
C PRO A 63 2.91 -9.14 -13.09
N ALA A 64 3.13 -8.65 -11.86
CA ALA A 64 4.32 -7.92 -11.48
C ALA A 64 5.34 -8.76 -10.67
N LEU A 65 5.07 -10.04 -10.40
CA LEU A 65 5.84 -10.86 -9.45
C LEU A 65 7.36 -10.79 -9.64
N ASP A 66 7.82 -10.74 -10.88
CA ASP A 66 9.25 -10.69 -11.22
C ASP A 66 9.88 -9.32 -11.01
N SER A 67 9.11 -8.23 -11.13
CA SER A 67 9.57 -6.86 -10.95
C SER A 67 9.35 -6.31 -9.54
N LEU A 68 8.60 -7.01 -8.69
CA LEU A 68 8.42 -6.62 -7.29
C LEU A 68 9.75 -6.58 -6.55
N VAL A 69 10.12 -5.38 -6.06
CA VAL A 69 11.28 -5.18 -5.17
C VAL A 69 11.13 -5.97 -3.86
N LYS A 70 9.89 -6.17 -3.39
CA LYS A 70 9.54 -7.05 -2.27
C LYS A 70 8.46 -8.04 -2.70
N LYS A 71 8.86 -9.31 -2.85
CA LYS A 71 7.93 -10.42 -3.19
C LYS A 71 7.08 -10.86 -1.98
N PRO A 72 5.83 -11.30 -2.19
CA PRO A 72 5.02 -11.92 -1.14
C PRO A 72 5.65 -13.25 -0.68
N GLY A 73 5.44 -13.61 0.59
CA GLY A 73 5.80 -14.94 1.12
C GLY A 73 4.74 -16.01 0.89
N TYR A 74 3.73 -15.70 0.07
CA TYR A 74 2.57 -16.54 -0.21
C TYR A 74 2.27 -16.53 -1.72
N THR A 75 1.50 -17.51 -2.16
CA THR A 75 0.93 -17.59 -3.50
C THR A 75 -0.55 -17.89 -3.41
N MET A 76 -1.34 -17.41 -4.38
CA MET A 76 -2.78 -17.66 -4.49
C MET A 76 -3.17 -18.08 -5.90
#